data_AF-A0A0W8C8Y3-F1
#
_entry.id   AF-A0A0W8C8Y3-F1
#
_cell.length_a   1.000
_cell.length_b   1.000
_cell.length_c   1.000
_cell.angle_alpha   90.00
_cell.angle_beta   90.00
_cell.angle_gamma   90.00
#
_symmetry.space_group_name_H-M   'P 1'
#
loop_
_entity.id
_entity.type
_entity.pdbx_description
1 polymer ?
#
loop_
_entity_poly.entity_id
_entity_poly.type
_entity_poly.pdbx_seq_one_letter_code
_entity_poly.pdbx_strand_id
1 'polypeptide(L)'
;MDRPDHFVSATALAESFSMAMSQMTEHIMQQNQQFQSAVIEQLNQRQPVQEFKVEGTSMPHFSGMPDESVDEFIFRAKMFMQGKNLNYDDQRNNARVVAMLASSLRAGAASWYHTRVAIEQRPIGNMADFHEALAREFVPQICSIAFVRPCESANRRKASMIMSLSSVA
;
A
#
# COMPACT_ATOMS: atom_id res chain seq x y z
N MET A 1 82.05 -23.40 17.30
CA MET A 1 80.63 -23.42 17.65
C MET A 1 80.12 -22.01 17.35
N ASP A 2 79.79 -21.75 16.09
CA ASP A 2 79.26 -20.46 15.65
C ASP A 2 77.76 -20.62 15.45
N ARG A 3 77.00 -19.85 16.22
CA ARG A 3 75.54 -19.80 16.18
C ARG A 3 75.17 -18.43 15.62
N PRO A 4 74.60 -18.32 14.41
CA PRO A 4 74.21 -17.03 13.87
C PRO A 4 72.90 -16.59 14.52
N ASP A 5 72.96 -15.58 15.37
CA ASP A 5 71.78 -14.91 15.90
C ASP A 5 71.12 -14.10 14.78
N HIS A 6 69.93 -14.54 14.37
CA HIS A 6 69.03 -13.83 13.47
C HIS A 6 68.44 -12.61 14.18
N PHE A 7 69.22 -11.54 14.35
CA PHE A 7 68.71 -10.28 14.88
C PHE A 7 68.00 -9.53 13.75
N VAL A 8 66.71 -9.79 13.58
CA VAL A 8 65.85 -9.00 12.70
C VAL A 8 65.79 -7.57 13.27
N SER A 9 66.27 -6.59 12.51
CA SER A 9 66.27 -5.18 12.94
C SER A 9 64.85 -4.71 13.22
N ALA A 10 64.64 -4.01 14.33
CA ALA A 10 63.35 -3.44 14.72
C ALA A 10 62.74 -2.54 13.62
N THR A 11 63.59 -1.93 12.79
CA THR A 11 63.17 -1.14 11.61
C THR A 11 62.50 -1.98 10.53
N ALA A 12 63.04 -3.16 10.20
CA ALA A 12 62.46 -4.05 9.19
C ALA A 12 61.09 -4.59 9.62
N LEU A 13 60.91 -4.86 10.92
CA LEU A 13 59.61 -5.25 11.48
C LEU A 13 58.59 -4.11 11.43
N ALA A 14 58.99 -2.87 11.75
CA ALA A 14 58.12 -1.71 11.68
C ALA A 14 57.63 -1.41 10.25
N GLU A 15 58.52 -1.55 9.25
CA GLU A 15 58.18 -1.40 7.84
C GLU A 15 57.21 -2.49 7.37
N SER A 16 57.45 -3.74 7.77
CA SER A 16 56.56 -4.86 7.43
C SER A 16 55.16 -4.68 8.03
N PHE A 17 55.05 -4.16 9.25
CA PHE A 17 53.78 -3.87 9.90
C PHE A 17 53.05 -2.70 9.24
N SER A 18 53.79 -1.65 8.86
CA SER A 18 53.25 -0.51 8.13
C SER A 18 52.66 -0.93 6.77
N MET A 19 53.38 -1.78 6.02
CA MET A 19 52.89 -2.35 4.76
C MET A 19 51.66 -3.24 4.96
N ALA A 20 51.61 -4.03 6.03
CA ALA A 20 50.45 -4.84 6.36
C ALA A 20 49.22 -3.98 6.70
N MET A 21 49.42 -2.89 7.44
CA MET A 21 48.34 -1.95 7.75
C MET A 21 47.86 -1.18 6.52
N SER A 22 48.75 -0.79 5.61
CA SER A 22 48.34 -0.11 4.37
C SER A 22 47.51 -1.03 3.48
N GLN A 23 47.94 -2.28 3.31
CA GLN A 23 47.17 -3.30 2.57
C GLN A 23 45.80 -3.57 3.21
N MET A 24 45.73 -3.66 4.54
CA MET A 24 44.47 -3.84 5.25
C MET A 24 43.54 -2.63 5.07
N THR A 25 44.09 -1.42 5.12
CA THR A 25 43.31 -0.17 4.94
C THR A 25 42.75 -0.08 3.52
N GLU A 26 43.55 -0.40 2.50
CA GLU A 26 43.10 -0.46 1.11
C GLU A 26 41.99 -1.48 0.92
N HIS A 27 42.14 -2.69 1.49
CA HIS A 27 41.12 -3.71 1.41
C HIS A 27 39.80 -3.28 2.07
N ILE A 28 39.85 -2.65 3.25
CA ILE A 28 38.66 -2.15 3.94
C ILE A 28 37.97 -1.06 3.11
N MET A 29 38.75 -0.19 2.47
CA MET A 29 38.23 0.86 1.60
C MET A 29 37.55 0.28 0.35
N GLN A 30 38.18 -0.73 -0.26
CA GLN A 30 37.66 -1.41 -1.45
C GLN A 30 36.38 -2.18 -1.13
N GLN A 31 36.33 -2.88 0.01
CA GLN A 31 35.14 -3.58 0.47
C GLN A 31 33.98 -2.61 0.74
N ASN A 32 34.25 -1.45 1.36
CA ASN A 32 33.24 -0.42 1.59
C ASN A 32 32.69 0.15 0.27
N GLN A 33 33.55 0.41 -0.71
CA GLN A 33 33.11 0.85 -2.03
C GLN A 33 32.23 -0.20 -2.72
N GLN A 34 32.63 -1.47 -2.69
CA GLN A 34 31.83 -2.54 -3.29
C GLN A 34 30.46 -2.69 -2.62
N PHE A 35 30.41 -2.59 -1.29
CA PHE A 35 29.14 -2.63 -0.55
C PHE A 35 28.24 -1.46 -0.94
N GLN A 36 28.78 -0.23 -0.98
CA GLN A 36 28.02 0.94 -1.41
C GLN A 36 27.50 0.79 -2.85
N SER A 37 28.32 0.26 -3.75
CA SER A 37 27.96 0.02 -5.15
C SER A 37 26.80 -0.97 -5.26
N ALA A 38 26.88 -2.10 -4.54
CA ALA A 38 25.84 -3.12 -4.54
C ALA A 38 24.52 -2.61 -3.94
N VAL A 39 24.60 -1.78 -2.89
CA VAL A 39 23.42 -1.13 -2.30
C VAL A 39 22.79 -0.15 -3.29
N ILE A 40 23.59 0.68 -3.97
CA ILE A 40 23.09 1.61 -5.00
C ILE A 40 22.44 0.83 -6.15
N GLU A 41 23.03 -0.27 -6.59
CA GLU A 41 22.48 -1.07 -7.68
C GLU A 41 21.16 -1.75 -7.28
N GLN A 42 21.05 -2.25 -6.04
CA GLN A 42 19.78 -2.75 -5.50
C GLN A 42 18.71 -1.66 -5.40
N LEU A 43 19.11 -0.44 -5.00
CA LEU A 43 18.21 0.72 -4.95
C LEU A 43 17.80 1.19 -6.36
N ASN A 44 18.68 1.08 -7.35
CA ASN A 44 18.37 1.48 -8.72
C ASN A 44 17.47 0.45 -9.44
N GLN A 45 17.64 -0.85 -9.13
CA GLN A 45 16.73 -1.91 -9.57
C GLN A 45 15.36 -1.82 -8.90
N ARG A 46 15.31 -1.44 -7.62
CA ARG A 46 14.09 -1.02 -6.95
C ARG A 46 13.78 0.42 -7.36
N GLN A 47 13.29 0.62 -8.58
CA GLN A 47 12.63 1.88 -8.92
C GLN A 47 11.70 2.24 -7.76
N PRO A 48 11.91 3.37 -7.05
CA PRO A 48 10.92 3.83 -6.11
C PRO A 48 9.65 3.98 -6.93
N VAL A 49 8.59 3.26 -6.57
CA VAL A 49 7.25 3.60 -7.05
C VAL A 49 7.07 5.03 -6.59
N GLN A 50 7.31 5.97 -7.50
CA GLN A 50 7.38 7.37 -7.18
C GLN A 50 5.95 7.75 -6.81
N GLU A 51 5.65 7.71 -5.51
CA GLU A 51 4.35 8.11 -4.99
C GLU A 51 4.27 9.63 -5.18
N PHE A 52 3.82 10.03 -6.36
CA PHE A 52 3.53 11.43 -6.64
C PHE A 52 2.39 11.83 -5.71
N LYS A 53 2.74 12.58 -4.66
CA LYS A 53 1.76 13.26 -3.82
C LYS A 53 1.25 14.46 -4.63
N VAL A 54 0.27 14.20 -5.50
CA VAL A 54 -0.46 15.27 -6.18
C VAL A 54 -1.25 16.02 -5.10
N GLU A 55 -0.82 17.26 -4.82
CA GLU A 55 -1.51 18.14 -3.87
C GLU A 55 -2.97 18.31 -4.31
N GLY A 56 -3.93 18.04 -3.41
CA GLY A 56 -5.36 18.15 -3.67
C GLY A 56 -6.11 16.83 -3.88
N THR A 57 -5.44 15.70 -4.09
CA THR A 57 -6.08 14.37 -4.15
C THR A 57 -5.94 13.64 -2.82
N SER A 58 -6.97 13.72 -1.98
CA SER A 58 -7.10 12.92 -0.76
C SER A 58 -7.83 11.61 -1.04
N MET A 59 -7.57 10.58 -0.23
CA MET A 59 -8.31 9.32 -0.32
C MET A 59 -9.79 9.60 -0.02
N PRO A 60 -10.72 9.30 -0.94
CA PRO A 60 -12.14 9.51 -0.69
C PRO A 60 -12.64 8.53 0.36
N HIS A 61 -13.64 8.95 1.14
CA HIS A 61 -14.26 8.13 2.16
C HIS A 61 -15.70 7.83 1.74
N PHE A 62 -16.21 6.66 2.14
CA PHE A 62 -17.59 6.28 1.90
C PHE A 62 -18.15 5.60 3.15
N SER A 63 -19.21 6.16 3.72
CA SER A 63 -19.84 5.65 4.93
C SER A 63 -21.08 4.79 4.66
N GLY A 64 -21.62 4.86 3.45
CA GLY A 64 -22.83 4.14 3.03
C GLY A 64 -24.11 4.90 3.33
N MET A 65 -24.01 6.22 3.51
CA MET A 65 -25.16 7.07 3.78
C MET A 65 -25.94 7.37 2.49
N PRO A 66 -27.25 7.63 2.55
CA PRO A 66 -28.09 7.82 1.35
C PRO A 66 -27.77 9.08 0.54
N ASP A 67 -27.18 10.09 1.18
CA ASP A 67 -26.72 11.33 0.58
C ASP A 67 -25.36 11.20 -0.13
N GLU A 68 -24.63 10.12 0.13
CA GLU A 68 -23.37 9.81 -0.53
C GLU A 68 -23.60 9.03 -1.84
N SER A 69 -22.98 9.48 -2.93
CA SER A 69 -23.03 8.78 -4.21
C SER A 69 -21.88 7.79 -4.36
N VAL A 70 -22.22 6.54 -4.68
CA VAL A 70 -21.22 5.49 -4.99
C VAL A 70 -20.41 5.89 -6.23
N ASP A 71 -21.06 6.44 -7.27
CA ASP A 71 -20.37 6.83 -8.51
C ASP A 71 -19.37 7.96 -8.27
N GLU A 72 -19.72 8.94 -7.43
CA GLU A 72 -18.82 10.03 -7.07
C GLU A 72 -17.63 9.53 -6.25
N PHE A 73 -17.87 8.63 -5.29
CA PHE A 73 -16.82 7.98 -4.52
C PHE A 73 -15.84 7.22 -5.43
N ILE A 74 -16.35 6.38 -6.35
CA ILE A 74 -15.53 5.62 -7.30
C ILE A 74 -14.76 6.56 -8.23
N PHE A 75 -15.39 7.62 -8.72
CA PHE A 75 -14.73 8.62 -9.56
C PHE A 75 -13.55 9.29 -8.83
N ARG A 76 -13.78 9.78 -7.59
CA ARG A 76 -12.72 10.38 -6.77
C ARG A 76 -11.60 9.37 -6.47
N ALA A 77 -11.94 8.09 -6.29
CA ALA A 77 -10.95 7.05 -6.05
C ALA A 77 -10.09 6.78 -7.29
N LYS A 78 -10.69 6.75 -8.49
CA LYS A 78 -9.93 6.65 -9.76
C LYS A 78 -8.94 7.81 -9.89
N MET A 79 -9.38 9.05 -9.63
CA MET A 79 -8.50 10.23 -9.64
C MET A 79 -7.35 10.11 -8.63
N PHE A 80 -7.63 9.61 -7.42
CA PHE A 80 -6.60 9.37 -6.40
C PHE A 80 -5.57 8.33 -6.83
N MET A 81 -6.01 7.22 -7.45
CA MET A 81 -5.11 6.18 -7.96
C MET A 81 -4.24 6.71 -9.11
N GLN A 82 -4.84 7.46 -10.03
CA GLN A 82 -4.10 8.14 -11.12
C GLN A 82 -3.07 9.12 -10.56
N GLY A 83 -3.43 9.90 -9.54
CA GLY A 83 -2.50 10.80 -8.86
C GLY A 83 -1.32 10.05 -8.22
N LYS A 84 -1.55 8.84 -7.70
CA LYS A 84 -0.51 7.95 -7.16
C LYS A 84 0.26 7.15 -8.21
N ASN A 85 0.04 7.41 -9.50
CA ASN A 85 0.60 6.64 -10.61
C ASN A 85 0.32 5.13 -10.48
N LEU A 86 -0.88 4.79 -10.00
CA LEU A 86 -1.32 3.42 -9.79
C LEU A 86 -2.32 3.04 -10.89
N ASN A 87 -1.92 2.09 -11.74
CA ASN A 87 -2.79 1.58 -12.79
C ASN A 87 -3.82 0.61 -12.19
N TYR A 88 -5.07 1.06 -12.11
CA TYR A 88 -6.17 0.28 -11.53
C TYR A 88 -6.81 -0.73 -12.49
N ASP A 89 -6.48 -0.69 -13.79
CA ASP A 89 -6.91 -1.69 -14.78
C ASP A 89 -5.97 -2.90 -14.85
N ASP A 90 -4.76 -2.80 -14.28
CA ASP A 90 -3.80 -3.90 -14.24
C ASP A 90 -4.18 -4.91 -13.15
N GLN A 91 -4.38 -6.17 -13.56
CA GLN A 91 -4.70 -7.29 -12.67
C GLN A 91 -3.70 -7.44 -11.51
N ARG A 92 -2.43 -7.09 -11.72
CA ARG A 92 -1.39 -7.14 -10.68
C ARG A 92 -1.66 -6.17 -9.53
N ASN A 93 -2.33 -5.05 -9.82
CA ASN A 93 -2.62 -4.01 -8.85
C ASN A 93 -4.01 -4.16 -8.21
N ASN A 94 -4.89 -5.00 -8.76
CA ASN A 94 -6.26 -5.17 -8.30
C ASN A 94 -6.39 -5.38 -6.79
N ALA A 95 -5.61 -6.30 -6.20
CA ALA A 95 -5.64 -6.55 -4.76
C ALA A 95 -5.27 -5.31 -3.94
N ARG A 96 -4.28 -4.54 -4.41
CA ARG A 96 -3.84 -3.29 -3.78
C ARG A 96 -4.92 -2.20 -3.90
N VAL A 97 -5.54 -2.07 -5.07
CA VAL A 97 -6.64 -1.13 -5.32
C VAL A 97 -7.82 -1.43 -4.39
N VAL A 98 -8.27 -2.69 -4.36
CA VAL A 98 -9.40 -3.11 -3.52
C VAL A 98 -9.09 -2.91 -2.04
N ALA A 99 -7.89 -3.24 -1.57
CA ALA A 99 -7.49 -2.99 -0.18
C ALA A 99 -7.52 -1.50 0.17
N MET A 100 -7.05 -0.64 -0.74
CA MET A 100 -7.07 0.81 -0.55
C MET A 100 -8.52 1.35 -0.48
N LEU A 101 -9.41 0.92 -1.37
CA LEU A 101 -10.83 1.28 -1.32
C LEU A 101 -11.52 0.75 -0.06
N ALA A 102 -11.28 -0.52 0.28
CA ALA A 102 -11.84 -1.13 1.47
C ALA A 102 -11.42 -0.38 2.74
N SER A 103 -10.15 0.06 2.80
CA SER A 103 -9.63 0.87 3.91
C SER A 103 -10.25 2.26 3.99
N SER A 104 -10.86 2.74 2.90
CA SER A 104 -11.49 4.06 2.84
C SER A 104 -12.98 4.02 3.18
N LEU A 105 -13.56 2.82 3.30
CA LEU A 105 -14.90 2.63 3.82
C LEU A 105 -14.97 2.98 5.31
N ARG A 106 -16.13 3.50 5.74
CA ARG A 106 -16.43 3.87 7.12
C ARG A 106 -17.80 3.34 7.52
N ALA A 107 -18.09 3.35 8.82
CA ALA A 107 -19.40 3.07 9.39
C ALA A 107 -20.09 1.82 8.77
N GLY A 108 -21.31 1.98 8.25
CA GLY A 108 -22.10 0.89 7.68
C GLY A 108 -21.43 0.22 6.48
N ALA A 109 -20.75 0.98 5.62
CA ALA A 109 -20.02 0.43 4.47
C ALA A 109 -18.83 -0.45 4.89
N ALA A 110 -18.08 -0.05 5.91
CA ALA A 110 -16.97 -0.85 6.43
C ALA A 110 -17.47 -2.16 7.07
N SER A 111 -18.57 -2.09 7.84
CA SER A 111 -19.21 -3.27 8.43
C SER A 111 -19.71 -4.25 7.36
N TRP A 112 -20.37 -3.74 6.32
CA TRP A 112 -20.81 -4.56 5.19
C TRP A 112 -19.65 -5.26 4.47
N TYR A 113 -18.57 -4.53 4.18
CA TYR A 113 -17.40 -5.12 3.52
C TYR A 113 -16.76 -6.22 4.37
N HIS A 114 -16.69 -6.02 5.69
CA HIS A 114 -16.21 -7.03 6.62
C HIS A 114 -17.09 -8.29 6.58
N THR A 115 -18.42 -8.15 6.66
CA THR A 115 -19.34 -9.29 6.54
C THR A 115 -19.18 -10.03 5.22
N ARG A 116 -19.09 -9.31 4.10
CA ARG A 116 -18.98 -9.93 2.77
C ARG A 116 -17.68 -10.70 2.57
N VAL A 117 -16.54 -10.15 3.02
CA VAL A 117 -15.24 -10.78 2.82
C VAL A 117 -14.92 -11.82 3.89
N ALA A 118 -15.19 -11.52 5.17
CA ALA A 118 -14.82 -12.40 6.27
C ALA A 118 -15.87 -13.49 6.55
N ILE A 119 -17.16 -13.20 6.37
CA ILE A 119 -18.25 -14.13 6.69
C ILE A 119 -18.73 -14.85 5.44
N GLU A 120 -19.06 -14.14 4.37
CA GLU A 120 -19.55 -14.75 3.12
C GLU A 120 -18.43 -15.34 2.23
N GLN A 121 -17.16 -15.07 2.55
CA GLN A 121 -16.00 -15.47 1.75
C GLN A 121 -16.14 -15.09 0.26
N ARG A 122 -16.70 -13.91 -0.02
CA ARG A 122 -16.84 -13.36 -1.36
C ARG A 122 -15.85 -12.20 -1.56
N PRO A 123 -14.57 -12.51 -1.83
CA PRO A 123 -13.58 -11.48 -2.08
C PRO A 123 -13.93 -10.71 -3.36
N ILE A 124 -13.74 -9.41 -3.31
CA ILE A 124 -13.93 -8.54 -4.47
C ILE A 124 -12.59 -8.46 -5.21
N GLY A 125 -12.60 -8.86 -6.49
CA GLY A 125 -11.38 -9.10 -7.23
C GLY A 125 -10.84 -7.89 -7.99
N ASN A 126 -11.67 -6.89 -8.27
CA ASN A 126 -11.28 -5.72 -9.06
C ASN A 126 -12.15 -4.49 -8.72
N MET A 127 -11.78 -3.33 -9.27
CA MET A 127 -12.47 -2.06 -9.04
C MET A 127 -13.92 -2.06 -9.55
N ALA A 128 -14.19 -2.71 -10.69
CA ALA A 128 -15.52 -2.76 -11.30
C ALA A 128 -16.48 -3.60 -10.46
N ASP A 129 -16.05 -4.78 -10.02
CA ASP A 129 -16.80 -5.65 -9.11
C ASP A 129 -17.07 -4.92 -7.78
N PHE A 130 -16.11 -4.11 -7.31
CA PHE A 130 -16.27 -3.31 -6.10
C PHE A 130 -17.36 -2.25 -6.25
N HIS A 131 -17.35 -1.53 -7.38
CA HIS A 131 -18.38 -0.56 -7.73
C HIS A 131 -19.75 -1.22 -7.82
N GLU A 132 -19.87 -2.32 -8.56
CA GLU A 132 -21.14 -3.05 -8.72
C GLU A 132 -21.66 -3.56 -7.36
N ALA A 133 -20.78 -4.12 -6.54
CA ALA A 133 -21.14 -4.63 -5.22
C ALA A 133 -21.67 -3.52 -4.30
N LEU A 134 -21.03 -2.34 -4.31
CA LEU A 134 -21.49 -1.17 -3.56
C LEU A 134 -22.80 -0.62 -4.12
N ALA A 135 -22.89 -0.48 -5.43
CA ALA A 135 -24.10 0.01 -6.09
C ALA A 135 -25.30 -0.89 -5.77
N ARG A 136 -25.12 -2.21 -5.83
CA ARG A 136 -26.20 -3.16 -5.52
C ARG A 136 -26.69 -3.08 -4.07
N GLU A 137 -25.82 -2.78 -3.12
CA GLU A 137 -26.17 -2.71 -1.70
C GLU A 137 -26.75 -1.35 -1.31
N PHE A 138 -26.07 -0.27 -1.68
CA PHE A 138 -26.31 1.09 -1.21
C PHE A 138 -27.18 1.92 -2.16
N VAL A 139 -27.29 1.54 -3.44
CA VAL A 139 -28.21 2.18 -4.39
C VAL A 139 -29.50 1.37 -4.47
N PRO A 140 -30.65 1.94 -4.08
CA PRO A 140 -31.93 1.27 -4.29
C PRO A 140 -32.14 1.02 -5.79
N GLN A 141 -32.44 -0.22 -6.19
CA GLN A 141 -32.67 -0.61 -7.60
C GLN A 141 -33.78 0.20 -8.30
N ILE A 142 -34.69 0.79 -7.51
CA ILE A 142 -35.72 1.73 -7.98
C ILE A 142 -35.16 3.09 -8.46
N CYS A 143 -33.93 3.45 -8.12
CA CYS A 143 -33.28 4.69 -8.57
C CYS A 143 -32.57 4.54 -9.93
N SER A 144 -32.38 3.32 -10.45
CA SER A 144 -31.71 3.10 -11.74
C SER A 144 -32.61 3.40 -12.96
N ILE A 145 -33.93 3.48 -12.76
CA ILE A 145 -34.92 3.65 -13.85
C ILE A 145 -35.34 5.12 -14.05
N ALA A 146 -35.00 6.05 -13.15
CA ALA A 146 -35.45 7.45 -13.24
C ALA A 146 -34.28 8.44 -13.28
N PHE A 147 -34.07 9.01 -14.47
CA PHE A 147 -33.24 10.19 -14.69
C PHE A 147 -33.76 11.36 -13.81
N VAL A 148 -32.89 11.85 -12.90
CA VAL A 148 -32.91 13.16 -12.19
C VAL A 148 -33.87 13.32 -10.97
N ARG A 149 -33.30 13.26 -9.73
CA ARG A 149 -33.75 13.78 -8.39
C ARG A 149 -34.19 12.73 -7.30
N PRO A 150 -34.15 13.04 -5.98
CA PRO A 150 -33.27 12.40 -5.01
C PRO A 150 -33.97 11.27 -4.23
N CYS A 151 -33.26 10.16 -4.02
CA CYS A 151 -33.75 8.98 -3.31
C CYS A 151 -33.69 9.15 -1.78
N GLU A 152 -34.34 10.16 -1.21
CA GLU A 152 -34.23 10.49 0.22
C GLU A 152 -35.17 9.66 1.14
N SER A 153 -36.11 8.88 0.60
CA SER A 153 -37.19 8.28 1.39
C SER A 153 -37.18 6.76 1.54
N ALA A 154 -36.25 6.02 0.90
CA ALA A 154 -36.30 4.56 0.89
C ALA A 154 -35.47 3.86 1.99
N ASN A 155 -34.48 4.54 2.60
CA ASN A 155 -33.51 3.86 3.47
C ASN A 155 -33.95 3.70 4.94
N ARG A 156 -35.14 4.20 5.32
CA ARG A 156 -35.61 4.17 6.71
C ARG A 156 -36.05 2.78 7.20
N ARG A 157 -36.21 1.80 6.30
CA ARG A 157 -36.62 0.43 6.68
C ARG A 157 -35.47 -0.56 6.89
N LYS A 158 -34.27 -0.29 6.39
CA LYS A 158 -33.10 -1.16 6.64
C LYS A 158 -32.30 -0.75 7.88
N ALA A 159 -32.24 0.55 8.19
CA ALA A 159 -31.61 1.06 9.41
C ALA A 159 -32.28 0.55 10.71
N SER A 160 -33.56 0.18 10.65
CA SER A 160 -34.27 -0.39 11.80
C SER A 160 -33.91 -1.84 12.10
N MET A 161 -33.34 -2.60 11.15
CA MET A 161 -33.04 -4.03 11.37
C MET A 161 -31.64 -4.26 11.94
N ILE A 162 -30.71 -3.32 11.71
CA ILE A 162 -29.32 -3.43 12.22
C ILE A 162 -29.21 -2.96 13.67
N MET A 163 -30.12 -2.10 14.16
CA MET A 163 -30.13 -1.68 15.58
C MET A 163 -30.86 -2.65 16.52
N SER A 164 -31.66 -3.59 16.03
CA SER A 164 -32.41 -4.53 16.89
C SER A 164 -31.65 -5.77 17.33
N LEU A 165 -30.42 -6.00 16.84
CA LEU A 165 -29.59 -7.15 17.25
C LEU A 165 -28.57 -6.83 18.36
N SER A 166 -28.52 -5.60 18.87
CA SER A 166 -27.68 -5.22 20.02
C SER A 166 -28.44 -5.16 21.35
N SER A 167 -29.67 -5.68 21.43
CA SER A 167 -30.49 -5.69 22.65
C SER A 167 -31.06 -7.08 22.97
N VAL A 168 -30.25 -8.14 22.81
CA VAL A 168 -30.42 -9.39 23.54
C VAL A 168 -29.02 -9.98 23.79
N ALA A 169 -28.38 -9.51 24.85
CA ALA A 169 -27.34 -10.22 25.60
C ALA A 169 -27.39 -9.71 27.04
#